data_AF-A0A8K0ZKR8-F1
#
_entry.id   AF-A0A8K0ZKR8-F1
#
_cell.length_a   1.000
_cell.length_b   1.000
_cell.length_c   1.000
_cell.angle_alpha   90.00
_cell.angle_beta   90.00
_cell.angle_gamma   90.00
#
_symmetry.space_group_name_H-M   'P 1'
#
loop_
_entity.id
_entity.type
_entity.pdbx_description
1 polymer ?
#
loop_
_entity_poly.entity_id
_entity_poly.type
_entity_poly.pdbx_seq_one_letter_code
_entity_poly.pdbx_strand_id
1 'polypeptide(L)'
;LGPLHTEFDGKGYAYTSVFTSSEIVKFSLKDFKVVDRIPTYYSIGHLLIPGGDTEKPYGKYMIALNKITKDRYLPTGPELTQSAQLYDITGDKMKLLLDFPTTGEPHYAQAIPAELIRERQLKTYGLTENTDPYATRSEKDVKVERKGTTVHVYMTAIRSHFLPDNIEGIEVGDSVFFHVTNLEQDWDVPHGFAMLGAQNAELLIMPGQTRTLTWQPVRAGIYPFYCTDFCSA
;
A
#
# COMPACT_ATOMS: atom_id res chain seq x y z
N LEU A 1 9.20 33.69 1.68
CA LEU A 1 9.54 33.37 3.10
C LEU A 1 9.19 31.91 3.36
N GLY A 2 9.87 31.21 4.27
CA GLY A 2 9.63 29.79 4.52
C GLY A 2 10.08 28.84 3.39
N PRO A 3 11.35 28.90 2.94
CA PRO A 3 11.92 27.78 2.18
C PRO A 3 11.94 26.53 3.07
N LEU A 4 11.47 25.38 2.58
CA LEU A 4 11.39 24.15 3.40
C LEU A 4 12.26 23.02 2.86
N HIS A 5 12.24 22.76 1.56
CA HIS A 5 12.91 21.62 0.97
C HIS A 5 13.61 22.00 -0.32
N THR A 6 14.72 21.34 -0.64
CA THR A 6 15.45 21.55 -1.90
C THR A 6 15.79 20.23 -2.56
N GLU A 7 15.51 20.14 -3.86
CA GLU A 7 15.83 19.00 -4.72
C GLU A 7 16.78 19.41 -5.85
N PHE A 8 17.51 18.44 -6.43
CA PHE A 8 18.53 18.68 -7.44
C PHE A 8 18.27 17.85 -8.71
N ASP A 9 18.42 18.45 -9.89
CA ASP A 9 18.14 17.76 -11.16
C ASP A 9 19.36 17.09 -11.81
N GLY A 10 20.55 17.22 -11.21
CA GLY A 10 21.80 16.71 -11.77
C GLY A 10 22.29 17.47 -13.01
N LYS A 11 21.64 18.59 -13.37
CA LYS A 11 21.96 19.44 -14.52
C LYS A 11 22.43 20.84 -14.09
N GLY A 12 22.81 20.97 -12.81
CA GLY A 12 23.29 22.23 -12.24
C GLY A 12 22.19 23.16 -11.75
N TYR A 13 20.95 22.67 -11.56
CA TYR A 13 19.88 23.43 -10.93
C TYR A 13 19.40 22.77 -9.64
N ALA A 14 18.88 23.62 -8.78
CA ALA A 14 18.21 23.23 -7.56
C ALA A 14 16.84 23.90 -7.47
N TYR A 15 15.92 23.22 -6.80
CA TYR A 15 14.50 23.56 -6.78
C TYR A 15 14.09 23.63 -5.32
N THR A 16 13.74 24.82 -4.82
CA THR A 16 13.35 25.01 -3.43
C THR A 16 11.84 25.25 -3.32
N SER A 17 11.17 24.49 -2.45
CA SER A 17 9.80 24.76 -2.07
C SER A 17 9.73 25.95 -1.14
N VAL A 18 8.78 26.87 -1.38
CA VAL A 18 8.57 28.04 -0.53
C VAL A 18 7.13 28.06 -0.04
N PHE A 19 6.95 27.68 1.23
CA PHE A 19 5.63 27.41 1.83
C PHE A 19 4.72 28.64 1.82
N THR A 20 5.21 29.79 2.27
CA THR A 20 4.36 30.98 2.44
C THR A 20 3.91 31.60 1.13
N SER A 21 4.77 31.58 0.09
CA SER A 21 4.40 32.07 -1.25
C SER A 21 3.77 31.00 -2.12
N SER A 22 3.70 29.74 -1.66
CA SER A 22 3.17 28.60 -2.42
C SER A 22 3.77 28.54 -3.83
N GLU A 23 5.09 28.40 -3.89
CA GLU A 23 5.82 28.34 -5.16
C GLU A 23 7.03 27.41 -5.06
N ILE A 24 7.55 27.04 -6.23
CA ILE A 24 8.86 26.43 -6.38
C ILE A 24 9.79 27.46 -7.01
N VAL A 25 10.97 27.62 -6.44
CA VAL A 25 12.01 28.51 -6.94
C VAL A 25 13.15 27.67 -7.50
N LYS A 26 13.40 27.78 -8.80
CA LYS A 26 14.53 27.13 -9.49
C LYS A 26 15.72 28.09 -9.51
N PHE A 27 16.86 27.65 -9.01
CA PHE A 27 18.11 28.41 -9.01
C PHE A 27 19.24 27.64 -9.67
N SER A 28 20.13 28.36 -10.34
CA SER A 28 21.36 27.78 -10.91
C SER A 28 22.41 27.63 -9.82
N LEU A 29 23.03 26.46 -9.73
CA LEU A 29 24.14 26.17 -8.81
C LEU A 29 25.47 26.78 -9.28
N LYS A 30 25.54 27.24 -10.55
CA LYS A 30 26.74 27.85 -11.11
C LYS A 30 26.92 29.29 -10.62
N ASP A 31 25.83 30.05 -10.59
CA ASP A 31 25.84 31.50 -10.31
C ASP A 31 24.91 31.91 -9.16
N PHE A 32 24.21 30.96 -8.54
CA PHE A 32 23.29 31.16 -7.42
C PHE A 32 22.15 32.15 -7.72
N LYS A 33 21.73 32.22 -8.99
CA LYS A 33 20.62 33.08 -9.41
C LYS A 33 19.34 32.29 -9.60
N VAL A 34 18.21 32.92 -9.26
CA VAL A 34 16.88 32.42 -9.60
C VAL A 34 16.70 32.49 -11.12
N VAL A 35 16.42 31.35 -11.74
CA VAL A 35 16.19 31.24 -13.19
C VAL A 35 14.72 30.98 -13.52
N ASP A 36 13.96 30.46 -12.55
CA ASP A 36 12.53 30.26 -12.72
C ASP A 36 11.76 30.22 -11.39
N ARG A 37 10.46 30.52 -11.47
CA ARG A 37 9.50 30.42 -10.36
C ARG A 37 8.18 29.92 -10.92
N ILE A 38 7.53 29.00 -10.20
CA ILE A 38 6.20 28.51 -10.58
C ILE A 38 5.31 28.40 -9.35
N PRO A 39 4.05 28.86 -9.40
CA PRO A 39 3.12 28.67 -8.28
C PRO A 39 2.79 27.20 -8.07
N THR A 40 2.56 26.85 -6.82
CA THR A 40 1.96 25.59 -6.37
C THR A 40 0.66 25.87 -5.63
N TYR A 41 -0.16 24.84 -5.47
CA TYR A 41 -1.52 25.02 -4.98
C TYR A 41 -1.88 23.98 -3.92
N TYR A 42 -1.68 24.26 -2.63
CA TYR A 42 -1.00 25.40 -2.01
C TYR A 42 -0.12 24.91 -0.86
N SER A 43 0.67 25.83 -0.28
CA SER A 43 1.42 25.59 0.96
C SER A 43 2.31 24.37 0.82
N ILE A 44 3.20 24.43 -0.17
CA ILE A 44 4.12 23.34 -0.51
C ILE A 44 5.04 22.97 0.66
N GLY A 45 5.12 21.67 0.94
CA GLY A 45 6.07 21.07 1.87
C GLY A 45 7.33 20.58 1.15
N HIS A 46 7.48 19.26 1.03
CA HIS A 46 8.63 18.67 0.34
C HIS A 46 8.46 18.65 -1.18
N LEU A 47 9.60 18.47 -1.83
CA LEU A 47 9.74 18.18 -3.24
C LEU A 47 10.27 16.76 -3.40
N LEU A 48 10.05 16.20 -4.59
CA LEU A 48 10.69 14.98 -5.05
C LEU A 48 11.19 15.22 -6.46
N ILE A 49 12.44 14.89 -6.74
CA ILE A 49 12.92 14.56 -8.09
C ILE A 49 13.27 13.07 -8.04
N PRO A 50 12.85 12.23 -9.01
CA PRO A 50 13.18 10.81 -8.96
C PRO A 50 14.70 10.60 -8.86
N GLY A 51 15.15 9.88 -7.82
CA GLY A 51 16.57 9.70 -7.50
C GLY A 51 17.29 10.97 -7.02
N GLY A 52 16.56 11.97 -6.53
CA GLY A 52 17.08 13.26 -6.05
C GLY A 52 18.12 13.16 -4.93
N ASP A 53 18.08 12.06 -4.17
CA ASP A 53 19.00 11.70 -3.10
C ASP A 53 20.16 10.79 -3.56
N THR A 54 20.29 10.56 -4.87
CA THR A 54 21.36 9.75 -5.46
C THR A 54 22.42 10.61 -6.16
N GLU A 55 23.56 10.03 -6.52
CA GLU A 55 24.60 10.73 -7.30
C GLU A 55 24.07 11.21 -8.67
N LYS A 56 23.10 10.50 -9.25
CA LYS A 56 22.59 10.73 -10.61
C LYS A 56 21.07 10.76 -10.61
N PRO A 57 20.44 11.89 -10.22
CA PRO A 57 19.00 12.04 -10.26
C PRO A 57 18.46 11.98 -11.69
N TYR A 58 17.22 11.48 -11.82
CA TYR A 58 16.50 11.41 -13.08
C TYR A 58 15.68 12.69 -13.29
N GLY A 59 16.38 13.81 -13.50
CA GLY A 59 15.85 15.18 -13.62
C GLY A 59 14.98 15.45 -14.86
N LYS A 60 13.88 14.70 -14.99
CA LYS A 60 12.83 14.86 -16.00
C LYS A 60 11.55 15.43 -15.37
N TYR A 61 11.19 14.91 -14.21
CA TYR A 61 9.99 15.30 -13.48
C TYR A 61 10.33 15.70 -12.05
N MET A 62 9.44 16.50 -11.47
CA MET A 62 9.46 16.87 -10.06
C MET A 62 8.05 16.79 -9.50
N ILE A 63 7.88 16.34 -8.26
CA ILE A 63 6.61 16.34 -7.54
C ILE A 63 6.68 17.32 -6.38
N ALA A 64 5.67 18.18 -6.26
CA ALA A 64 5.44 19.02 -5.09
C ALA A 64 4.36 18.42 -4.20
N LEU A 65 4.67 18.27 -2.91
CA LEU A 65 3.75 17.73 -1.91
C LEU A 65 3.12 18.88 -1.12
N ASN A 66 1.92 19.29 -1.52
CA ASN A 66 1.19 20.44 -1.00
C ASN A 66 0.36 20.07 0.24
N LYS A 67 0.27 21.00 1.20
CA LYS A 67 -0.36 20.76 2.50
C LYS A 67 -1.79 21.25 2.60
N ILE A 68 -2.20 22.17 1.71
CA ILE A 68 -3.53 22.76 1.74
C ILE A 68 -4.06 22.83 0.30
N THR A 69 -5.27 22.29 0.06
CA THR A 69 -5.85 22.16 -1.29
C THR A 69 -6.95 23.15 -1.59
N LYS A 70 -7.67 23.69 -0.60
CA LYS A 70 -8.69 24.74 -0.80
C LYS A 70 -9.68 24.44 -1.93
N ASP A 71 -9.57 25.15 -3.04
CA ASP A 71 -10.47 25.18 -4.20
C ASP A 71 -10.01 24.27 -5.35
N ARG A 72 -8.98 23.45 -5.15
CA ARG A 72 -8.42 22.59 -6.20
C ARG A 72 -9.31 21.41 -6.59
N TYR A 73 -10.17 20.95 -5.68
CA TYR A 73 -11.04 19.79 -5.89
C TYR A 73 -12.47 20.07 -5.42
N LEU A 74 -13.38 19.13 -5.73
CA LEU A 74 -14.73 19.16 -5.18
C LEU A 74 -14.67 19.11 -3.64
N PRO A 75 -15.48 19.93 -2.94
CA PRO A 75 -15.45 20.00 -1.49
C PRO A 75 -15.99 18.71 -0.87
N THR A 76 -15.25 18.15 0.09
CA THR A 76 -15.58 16.90 0.81
C THR A 76 -15.93 17.12 2.28
N GLY A 77 -16.07 18.37 2.72
CA GLY A 77 -16.32 18.73 4.12
C GLY A 77 -15.22 19.63 4.69
N PRO A 78 -15.11 19.75 6.03
CA PRO A 78 -14.14 20.63 6.69
C PRO A 78 -12.69 20.15 6.56
N GLU A 79 -12.49 18.86 6.33
CA GLU A 79 -11.19 18.27 6.04
C GLU A 79 -11.13 17.91 4.56
N LEU A 80 -10.19 18.52 3.85
CA LEU A 80 -9.91 18.23 2.46
C LEU A 80 -8.68 17.31 2.38
N THR A 81 -8.63 16.50 1.32
CA THR A 81 -7.41 15.78 0.95
C THR A 81 -6.27 16.77 0.69
N GLN A 82 -5.03 16.32 0.88
CA GLN A 82 -3.85 17.05 0.40
C GLN A 82 -3.71 16.89 -1.12
N SER A 83 -2.71 17.51 -1.72
CA SER A 83 -2.41 17.34 -3.14
C SER A 83 -0.94 17.09 -3.41
N ALA A 84 -0.70 16.38 -4.50
CA ALA A 84 0.60 16.31 -5.13
C ALA A 84 0.50 16.88 -6.55
N GLN A 85 1.54 17.60 -6.96
CA GLN A 85 1.60 18.26 -8.27
C GLN A 85 2.84 17.81 -9.03
N LEU A 86 2.63 17.28 -10.23
CA LEU A 86 3.70 16.81 -11.12
C LEU A 86 4.11 17.93 -12.08
N TYR A 87 5.41 18.20 -12.14
CA TYR A 87 6.01 19.20 -13.00
C TYR A 87 6.98 18.56 -14.00
N ASP A 88 6.95 19.00 -15.26
CA ASP A 88 8.04 18.82 -16.21
C ASP A 88 9.15 19.84 -15.91
N ILE A 89 10.38 19.35 -15.78
CA ILE A 89 11.58 20.16 -15.54
C ILE A 89 12.65 19.97 -16.63
N THR A 90 12.29 19.39 -17.78
CA THR A 90 13.23 19.12 -18.88
C THR A 90 13.64 20.36 -19.66
N GLY A 91 12.76 21.36 -19.75
CA GLY A 91 13.01 22.62 -20.44
C GLY A 91 13.56 23.71 -19.53
N ASP A 92 13.73 24.91 -20.10
CA ASP A 92 14.21 26.08 -19.36
C ASP A 92 13.25 26.48 -18.23
N LYS A 93 11.95 26.34 -18.50
CA LYS A 93 10.84 26.69 -17.60
C LYS A 93 10.10 25.45 -17.11
N MET A 94 9.78 25.45 -15.82
CA MET A 94 8.96 24.41 -15.21
C MET A 94 7.54 24.46 -15.77
N LYS A 95 6.90 23.30 -15.94
CA LYS A 95 5.51 23.21 -16.40
C LYS A 95 4.71 22.27 -15.52
N LEU A 96 3.64 22.76 -14.92
CA LEU A 96 2.68 21.91 -14.22
C LEU A 96 1.98 21.00 -15.23
N LEU A 97 2.05 19.69 -15.03
CA LEU A 97 1.44 18.67 -15.89
C LEU A 97 0.16 18.10 -15.28
N LEU A 98 0.19 17.83 -13.97
CA LEU A 98 -0.90 17.15 -13.27
C LEU A 98 -0.98 17.64 -11.83
N ASP A 99 -2.21 17.76 -11.34
CA ASP A 99 -2.55 18.03 -9.96
C ASP A 99 -3.51 16.93 -9.51
N PHE A 100 -3.18 16.22 -8.42
CA PHE A 100 -3.97 15.07 -7.96
C PHE A 100 -4.04 14.97 -6.43
N PRO A 101 -5.20 14.56 -5.89
CA PRO A 101 -5.40 14.49 -4.45
C PRO A 101 -4.58 13.37 -3.83
N THR A 102 -4.16 13.56 -2.59
CA THR A 102 -3.47 12.56 -1.76
C THR A 102 -4.14 12.47 -0.39
N THR A 103 -4.11 11.28 0.21
CA THR A 103 -4.69 11.01 1.53
C THR A 103 -3.58 10.80 2.56
N GLY A 104 -3.80 11.29 3.78
CA GLY A 104 -2.90 11.06 4.91
C GLY A 104 -1.66 11.95 4.95
N GLU A 105 -1.74 13.15 4.34
CA GLU A 105 -0.66 14.15 4.30
C GLU A 105 0.74 13.55 4.04
N PRO A 106 1.03 13.01 2.84
CA PRO A 106 2.36 12.50 2.54
C PRO A 106 3.42 13.60 2.77
N HIS A 107 4.38 13.30 3.66
CA HIS A 107 5.45 14.24 3.96
C HIS A 107 6.50 14.21 2.86
N TYR A 108 7.09 13.06 2.61
CA TYR A 108 8.16 12.86 1.63
C TYR A 108 7.85 11.62 0.79
N ALA A 109 8.45 11.56 -0.39
CA ALA A 109 8.35 10.42 -1.29
C ALA A 109 9.71 10.18 -1.95
N GLN A 110 9.90 9.01 -2.56
CA GLN A 110 11.01 8.75 -3.46
C GLN A 110 10.49 8.03 -4.72
N ALA A 111 11.13 8.27 -5.86
CA ALA A 111 10.80 7.63 -7.12
C ALA A 111 12.07 7.19 -7.84
N ILE A 112 11.96 6.08 -8.58
CA ILE A 112 13.04 5.52 -9.39
C ILE A 112 12.47 4.99 -10.71
N PRO A 113 13.30 4.80 -11.76
CA PRO A 113 12.88 4.10 -12.95
C PRO A 113 12.35 2.70 -12.63
N ALA A 114 11.19 2.37 -13.19
CA ALA A 114 10.52 1.09 -12.94
C ALA A 114 11.42 -0.12 -13.29
N GLU A 115 12.24 0.00 -14.33
CA GLU A 115 13.19 -1.03 -14.78
C GLU A 115 14.19 -1.48 -13.71
N LEU A 116 14.45 -0.69 -12.67
CA LEU A 116 15.34 -1.07 -11.57
C LEU A 116 14.74 -2.14 -10.65
N ILE A 117 13.42 -2.27 -10.61
CA ILE A 117 12.71 -3.19 -9.70
C ILE A 117 11.71 -4.11 -10.38
N ARG A 118 11.26 -3.80 -11.61
CA ARG A 118 10.18 -4.54 -12.29
C ARG A 118 10.48 -6.03 -12.42
N GLU A 119 11.69 -6.39 -12.80
CA GLU A 119 12.09 -7.80 -12.97
C GLU A 119 12.33 -8.53 -11.63
N ARG A 120 12.27 -7.81 -10.50
CA ARG A 120 12.46 -8.35 -9.14
C ARG A 120 11.16 -8.45 -8.35
N GLN A 121 10.02 -8.20 -9.00
CA GLN A 121 8.71 -8.28 -8.34
C GLN A 121 8.40 -9.72 -7.94
N LEU A 122 8.13 -9.93 -6.65
CA LEU A 122 7.58 -11.19 -6.16
C LEU A 122 6.11 -11.26 -6.58
N LYS A 123 5.76 -12.28 -7.37
CA LYS A 123 4.39 -12.47 -7.88
C LYS A 123 3.56 -13.41 -7.01
N THR A 124 4.18 -14.49 -6.56
CA THR A 124 3.58 -15.51 -5.70
C THR A 124 4.63 -15.98 -4.70
N TYR A 125 4.20 -16.53 -3.58
CA TYR A 125 5.08 -17.26 -2.66
C TYR A 125 5.11 -18.73 -3.07
N GLY A 126 6.29 -19.35 -3.07
CA GLY A 126 6.41 -20.77 -3.35
C GLY A 126 5.75 -21.59 -2.24
N LEU A 127 4.73 -22.39 -2.56
CA LEU A 127 4.01 -23.18 -1.56
C LEU A 127 4.93 -24.19 -0.83
N THR A 128 5.90 -24.76 -1.54
CA THR A 128 6.94 -25.63 -0.99
C THR A 128 7.94 -24.89 -0.10
N GLU A 129 8.08 -23.58 -0.30
CA GLU A 129 8.98 -22.69 0.44
C GLU A 129 8.29 -22.02 1.63
N ASN A 130 6.96 -22.16 1.75
CA ASN A 130 6.20 -21.62 2.86
C ASN A 130 6.67 -22.27 4.16
N THR A 131 7.27 -21.49 5.06
CA THR A 131 7.83 -21.95 6.34
C THR A 131 6.90 -21.76 7.53
N ASP A 132 5.65 -21.32 7.31
CA ASP A 132 4.67 -21.18 8.39
C ASP A 132 4.43 -22.56 9.05
N PRO A 133 4.52 -22.66 10.38
CA PRO A 133 4.37 -23.94 11.09
C PRO A 133 2.96 -24.55 10.96
N TYR A 134 1.98 -23.77 10.52
CA TYR A 134 0.60 -24.19 10.30
C TYR A 134 0.22 -24.32 8.83
N ALA A 135 1.20 -24.27 7.90
CA ALA A 135 0.91 -24.36 6.47
C ALA A 135 0.28 -25.70 6.08
N THR A 136 -0.83 -25.62 5.35
CA THR A 136 -1.54 -26.75 4.75
C THR A 136 -1.29 -26.71 3.25
N ARG A 137 -0.31 -27.48 2.76
CA ARG A 137 0.18 -27.37 1.36
C ARG A 137 -0.61 -28.21 0.37
N SER A 138 -1.59 -28.98 0.83
CA SER A 138 -2.51 -29.72 -0.01
C SER A 138 -3.83 -29.93 0.71
N GLU A 139 -4.91 -30.09 -0.04
CA GLU A 139 -6.23 -30.42 0.51
C GLU A 139 -6.23 -31.72 1.33
N LYS A 140 -5.27 -32.62 1.09
CA LYS A 140 -5.13 -33.88 1.87
C LYS A 140 -4.65 -33.65 3.30
N ASP A 141 -4.01 -32.51 3.57
CA ASP A 141 -3.46 -32.16 4.87
C ASP A 141 -4.42 -31.31 5.71
N VAL A 142 -5.59 -30.98 5.15
CA VAL A 142 -6.68 -30.28 5.83
C VAL A 142 -7.17 -31.11 7.01
N LYS A 143 -7.37 -30.44 8.15
CA LYS A 143 -7.85 -31.08 9.38
C LYS A 143 -8.36 -30.06 10.40
N VAL A 144 -9.17 -30.54 11.32
CA VAL A 144 -9.55 -29.82 12.53
C VAL A 144 -9.00 -30.59 13.73
N GLU A 145 -8.12 -29.96 14.51
CA GLU A 145 -7.51 -30.56 15.70
C GLU A 145 -7.96 -29.85 16.96
N ARG A 146 -8.49 -30.60 17.92
CA ARG A 146 -8.84 -30.11 19.26
C ARG A 146 -7.77 -30.48 20.28
N LYS A 147 -7.34 -29.51 21.08
CA LYS A 147 -6.43 -29.66 22.22
C LYS A 147 -7.05 -28.95 23.43
N GLY A 148 -7.86 -29.69 24.19
CA GLY A 148 -8.69 -29.10 25.26
C GLY A 148 -9.73 -28.13 24.68
N THR A 149 -9.70 -26.88 25.13
CA THR A 149 -10.56 -25.79 24.63
C THR A 149 -9.94 -25.01 23.47
N THR A 150 -8.76 -25.42 22.99
CA THR A 150 -8.15 -24.82 21.80
C THR A 150 -8.45 -25.68 20.59
N VAL A 151 -8.96 -25.05 19.52
CA VAL A 151 -9.25 -25.74 18.25
C VAL A 151 -8.43 -25.11 17.14
N HIS A 152 -7.68 -25.92 16.42
CA HIS A 152 -6.91 -25.53 15.24
C HIS A 152 -7.60 -26.05 13.99
N VAL A 153 -8.04 -25.13 13.13
CA VAL A 153 -8.61 -25.43 11.82
C VAL A 153 -7.52 -25.16 10.79
N TYR A 154 -7.00 -26.23 10.20
CA TYR A 154 -6.05 -26.19 9.10
C TYR A 154 -6.84 -26.19 7.79
N MET A 155 -6.95 -25.03 7.17
CA MET A 155 -7.84 -24.75 6.04
C MET A 155 -7.03 -24.35 4.81
N THR A 156 -7.53 -24.72 3.64
CA THR A 156 -6.99 -24.29 2.35
C THR A 156 -8.00 -23.43 1.59
N ALA A 157 -7.52 -22.46 0.83
CA ALA A 157 -8.28 -21.66 -0.11
C ALA A 157 -7.72 -21.85 -1.52
N ILE A 158 -8.56 -22.24 -2.47
CA ILE A 158 -8.20 -22.36 -3.88
C ILE A 158 -9.46 -22.20 -4.74
N ARG A 159 -9.37 -21.51 -5.87
CA ARG A 159 -10.47 -21.15 -6.76
C ARG A 159 -11.63 -20.47 -6.03
N SER A 160 -12.78 -21.12 -5.95
CA SER A 160 -14.00 -20.57 -5.34
C SER A 160 -14.37 -21.27 -4.05
N HIS A 161 -13.43 -22.02 -3.43
CA HIS A 161 -13.75 -22.86 -2.28
C HIS A 161 -12.71 -22.80 -1.16
N PHE A 162 -13.23 -22.89 0.06
CA PHE A 162 -12.46 -23.26 1.24
C PHE A 162 -12.60 -24.76 1.47
N LEU A 163 -11.56 -25.37 2.03
CA LEU A 163 -11.64 -26.73 2.57
C LEU A 163 -10.98 -26.74 3.96
N PRO A 164 -11.70 -27.12 5.03
CA PRO A 164 -13.09 -27.58 5.04
C PRO A 164 -14.07 -26.40 4.92
N ASP A 165 -15.22 -26.63 4.29
CA ASP A 165 -16.30 -25.63 4.12
C ASP A 165 -17.39 -25.74 5.20
N ASN A 166 -17.52 -26.90 5.85
CA ASN A 166 -18.35 -27.10 7.04
C ASN A 166 -17.52 -27.63 8.21
N ILE A 167 -17.63 -26.99 9.37
CA ILE A 167 -16.90 -27.31 10.59
C ILE A 167 -17.91 -27.42 11.74
N GLU A 168 -18.03 -28.62 12.29
CA GLU A 168 -18.92 -28.92 13.41
C GLU A 168 -18.11 -29.21 14.69
N GLY A 169 -18.79 -29.22 15.85
CA GLY A 169 -18.18 -29.59 17.12
C GLY A 169 -17.34 -28.51 17.79
N ILE A 170 -17.48 -27.24 17.38
CA ILE A 170 -16.98 -26.09 18.13
C ILE A 170 -17.96 -25.74 19.26
N GLU A 171 -17.44 -25.45 20.45
CA GLU A 171 -18.22 -25.18 21.65
C GLU A 171 -17.99 -23.75 22.15
N VAL A 172 -19.00 -23.17 22.81
CA VAL A 172 -18.85 -21.86 23.49
C VAL A 172 -17.77 -21.97 24.56
N GLY A 173 -16.80 -21.04 24.52
CA GLY A 173 -15.61 -21.07 25.38
C GLY A 173 -14.35 -21.59 24.68
N ASP A 174 -14.47 -22.14 23.47
CA ASP A 174 -13.31 -22.49 22.66
C ASP A 174 -12.52 -21.25 22.20
N SER A 175 -11.22 -21.43 22.03
CA SER A 175 -10.37 -20.53 21.24
C SER A 175 -10.05 -21.20 19.91
N VAL A 176 -10.63 -20.69 18.83
CA VAL A 176 -10.52 -21.28 17.49
C VAL A 176 -9.50 -20.51 16.67
N PHE A 177 -8.56 -21.22 16.07
CA PHE A 177 -7.54 -20.67 15.18
C PHE A 177 -7.75 -21.21 13.77
N PHE A 178 -8.10 -20.34 12.83
CA PHE A 178 -8.21 -20.64 11.41
C PHE A 178 -6.88 -20.38 10.74
N HIS A 179 -6.10 -21.42 10.49
CA HIS A 179 -4.87 -21.38 9.72
C HIS A 179 -5.22 -21.59 8.25
N VAL A 180 -5.34 -20.50 7.49
CA VAL A 180 -5.78 -20.55 6.10
C VAL A 180 -4.56 -20.43 5.18
N THR A 181 -4.35 -21.43 4.33
CA THR A 181 -3.29 -21.46 3.31
C THR A 181 -3.88 -21.26 1.93
N ASN A 182 -3.41 -20.23 1.22
CA ASN A 182 -3.79 -19.98 -0.18
C ASN A 182 -2.96 -20.89 -1.08
N LEU A 183 -3.61 -21.81 -1.81
CA LEU A 183 -2.95 -22.77 -2.69
C LEU A 183 -2.81 -22.28 -4.14
N GLU A 184 -3.30 -21.08 -4.47
CA GLU A 184 -3.19 -20.52 -5.81
C GLU A 184 -1.73 -20.46 -6.26
N GLN A 185 -1.52 -20.77 -7.55
CA GLN A 185 -0.22 -20.68 -8.20
C GLN A 185 -0.18 -19.57 -9.25
N ASP A 186 -1.31 -18.89 -9.46
CA ASP A 186 -1.42 -17.76 -10.36
C ASP A 186 -1.17 -16.43 -9.64
N TRP A 187 -0.60 -15.47 -10.38
CA TRP A 187 -0.36 -14.12 -9.88
C TRP A 187 -1.68 -13.36 -9.74
N ASP A 188 -1.79 -12.55 -8.70
CA ASP A 188 -2.94 -11.68 -8.43
C ASP A 188 -4.24 -12.43 -8.11
N VAL A 189 -4.09 -13.59 -7.45
CA VAL A 189 -5.22 -14.37 -6.90
C VAL A 189 -5.12 -14.48 -5.37
N PRO A 190 -5.18 -13.35 -4.63
CA PRO A 190 -5.29 -13.42 -3.18
C PRO A 190 -6.65 -13.98 -2.75
N HIS A 191 -6.69 -14.53 -1.54
CA HIS A 191 -7.93 -14.94 -0.88
C HIS A 191 -8.13 -14.12 0.38
N GLY A 192 -9.38 -13.72 0.62
CA GLY A 192 -9.80 -13.14 1.89
C GLY A 192 -10.27 -14.21 2.87
N PHE A 193 -10.32 -13.92 4.16
CA PHE A 193 -11.05 -14.77 5.12
C PHE A 193 -11.62 -13.93 6.26
N ALA A 194 -12.95 -13.96 6.40
CA ALA A 194 -13.66 -13.40 7.53
C ALA A 194 -14.62 -14.43 8.15
N MET A 195 -14.74 -14.35 9.48
CA MET A 195 -15.66 -15.17 10.27
C MET A 195 -16.69 -14.26 10.95
N LEU A 196 -17.98 -14.59 10.85
CA LEU A 196 -19.02 -13.82 11.50
C LEU A 196 -18.78 -13.77 13.02
N GLY A 197 -18.82 -12.57 13.59
CA GLY A 197 -18.62 -12.35 15.02
C GLY A 197 -17.15 -12.35 15.47
N ALA A 198 -16.19 -12.44 14.53
CA ALA A 198 -14.80 -12.16 14.84
C ALA A 198 -14.63 -10.70 15.30
N GLN A 199 -13.81 -10.49 16.34
CA GLN A 199 -13.52 -9.17 16.92
C GLN A 199 -12.13 -8.66 16.50
N ASN A 200 -11.59 -9.17 15.40
CA ASN A 200 -10.31 -8.79 14.82
C ASN A 200 -10.48 -8.52 13.31
N ALA A 201 -9.41 -8.04 12.68
CA ALA A 201 -9.39 -7.82 11.24
C ALA A 201 -9.46 -9.14 10.47
N GLU A 202 -10.13 -9.10 9.32
CA GLU A 202 -10.10 -10.17 8.33
C GLU A 202 -8.69 -10.42 7.78
N LEU A 203 -8.49 -11.57 7.14
CA LEU A 203 -7.24 -11.91 6.49
C LEU A 203 -7.27 -11.54 5.01
N LEU A 204 -6.14 -11.04 4.50
CA LEU A 204 -5.79 -11.08 3.08
C LEU A 204 -4.59 -12.01 2.92
N ILE A 205 -4.72 -13.05 2.10
CA ILE A 205 -3.81 -14.19 2.02
C ILE A 205 -3.30 -14.31 0.58
N MET A 206 -2.04 -13.97 0.38
CA MET A 206 -1.41 -14.01 -0.95
C MET A 206 -1.20 -15.45 -1.44
N PRO A 207 -1.14 -15.71 -2.76
CA PRO A 207 -0.79 -17.02 -3.32
C PRO A 207 0.43 -17.65 -2.63
N GLY A 208 0.25 -18.86 -2.09
CA GLY A 208 1.28 -19.61 -1.36
C GLY A 208 1.49 -19.21 0.10
N GLN A 209 0.81 -18.18 0.61
CA GLN A 209 0.92 -17.72 2.00
C GLN A 209 -0.04 -18.50 2.92
N THR A 210 0.37 -18.68 4.18
CA THR A 210 -0.52 -19.06 5.30
C THR A 210 -0.73 -17.86 6.21
N ARG A 211 -1.96 -17.62 6.67
CA ARG A 211 -2.26 -16.68 7.74
C ARG A 211 -3.25 -17.27 8.73
N THR A 212 -3.23 -16.74 9.95
CA THR A 212 -4.09 -17.24 11.03
C THR A 212 -5.05 -16.17 11.52
N LEU A 213 -6.35 -16.51 11.59
CA LEU A 213 -7.37 -15.71 12.27
C LEU A 213 -7.82 -16.42 13.54
N THR A 214 -7.93 -15.67 14.64
CA THR A 214 -8.48 -16.18 15.90
C THR A 214 -9.94 -15.80 16.04
N TRP A 215 -10.77 -16.74 16.48
CA TRP A 215 -12.20 -16.52 16.71
C TRP A 215 -12.64 -17.22 18.01
N GLN A 216 -13.57 -16.59 18.72
CA GLN A 216 -14.15 -17.12 19.95
C GLN A 216 -15.68 -17.12 19.85
N PRO A 217 -16.34 -18.28 19.89
CA PRO A 217 -17.79 -18.36 19.89
C PRO A 217 -18.37 -17.82 21.20
N VAL A 218 -19.26 -16.82 21.09
CA VAL A 218 -19.94 -16.21 22.25
C VAL A 218 -21.32 -16.82 22.55
N ARG A 219 -21.92 -17.52 21.58
CA ARG A 219 -23.19 -18.23 21.73
C ARG A 219 -23.27 -19.43 20.78
N ALA A 220 -24.08 -20.42 21.10
CA ALA A 220 -24.37 -21.52 20.18
C ALA A 220 -25.12 -21.02 18.95
N GLY A 221 -24.81 -21.58 17.77
CA GLY A 221 -25.48 -21.25 16.52
C GLY A 221 -24.63 -21.53 15.28
N ILE A 222 -25.14 -21.13 14.13
CA ILE A 222 -24.44 -21.20 12.85
C ILE A 222 -23.67 -19.90 12.64
N TYR A 223 -22.36 -20.01 12.38
CA TYR A 223 -21.48 -18.88 12.07
C TYR A 223 -20.90 -19.06 10.67
N PRO A 224 -21.36 -18.28 9.69
CA PRO A 224 -20.78 -18.30 8.37
C PRO A 224 -19.39 -17.65 8.38
N PHE A 225 -18.50 -18.20 7.56
CA PHE A 225 -17.27 -17.55 7.11
C PHE A 225 -17.31 -17.43 5.59
N TYR A 226 -16.55 -16.48 5.05
CA TYR A 226 -16.53 -16.22 3.61
C TYR A 226 -15.22 -15.57 3.17
N CYS A 227 -14.95 -15.63 1.86
CA CYS A 227 -13.84 -14.95 1.23
C CYS A 227 -14.21 -13.49 1.02
N THR A 228 -13.43 -12.58 1.60
CA THR A 228 -13.67 -11.13 1.49
C THR A 228 -13.07 -10.53 0.22
N ASP A 229 -12.18 -11.27 -0.43
CA ASP A 229 -11.55 -10.87 -1.69
C ASP A 229 -12.33 -11.45 -2.88
N PHE A 230 -12.40 -10.69 -3.98
CA PHE A 230 -13.03 -11.17 -5.21
C PHE A 230 -12.04 -12.06 -5.96
N CYS A 231 -11.91 -13.31 -5.51
CA CYS A 231 -10.94 -14.26 -6.04
C CYS A 231 -11.46 -15.06 -7.25
N SER A 232 -12.78 -15.15 -7.42
CA SER A 232 -13.42 -15.93 -8.48
C SER A 232 -14.88 -15.50 -8.71
N ALA A 233 -15.45 -15.92 -9.84
CA ALA A 233 -16.85 -15.66 -10.23
C ALA A 233 -17.80 -16.77 -9.80
#